data_AF-A0A2C6AKT1-F1
#
_entry.id   AF-A0A2C6AKT1-F1
#
_cell.length_a   1.000
_cell.length_b   1.000
_cell.length_c   1.000
_cell.angle_alpha   90.00
_cell.angle_beta   90.00
_cell.angle_gamma   90.00
#
_symmetry.space_group_name_H-M   'P 1'
#
loop_
_entity.id
_entity.type
_entity.pdbx_description
1 polymer ?
#
loop_
_entity_poly.entity_id
_entity_poly.type
_entity_poly.pdbx_seq_one_letter_code
_entity_poly.pdbx_strand_id
1 'polypeptide(L)'
;MLSVDNVAPSQSRLKFYVRTPHTSFSSVRAIMTMGGKIDVAESQLSDLRSLIVAAAGLEPDFPDDAEVPLAPEPNSGFKTTLAEMPVPLSGYEYYFDIAPGAVVPHIKFYLPLRHYGPDDLTMARGLTSWMETRGRGQYMYGQRYLAMLERMSDHRKLGDGKGMHAYLSCIFAKGELDITSCIAPELCVPAASTPPKIVIPRRATRRRGDSPIGMD
;
A
#
# COMPACT_ATOMS: atom_id res chain seq x y z
N MET A 1 -8.38 -7.77 -7.87
CA MET A 1 -9.34 -6.67 -8.13
C MET A 1 -9.05 -6.06 -9.50
N LEU A 2 -9.92 -5.23 -10.06
CA LEU A 2 -9.63 -4.49 -11.29
C LEU A 2 -10.08 -3.04 -11.18
N SER A 3 -9.40 -2.14 -11.89
CA SER A 3 -9.85 -0.76 -12.08
C SER A 3 -9.61 -0.32 -13.52
N VAL A 4 -10.43 0.62 -14.00
CA VAL A 4 -10.29 1.22 -15.33
C VAL A 4 -10.32 2.74 -15.22
N ASP A 5 -9.62 3.41 -16.13
CA ASP A 5 -9.67 4.86 -16.22
C ASP A 5 -11.01 5.29 -16.85
N ASN A 6 -11.69 6.30 -16.26
CA ASN A 6 -12.95 6.83 -16.78
C ASN A 6 -12.71 7.90 -17.86
N VAL A 7 -12.18 7.46 -19.00
CA VAL A 7 -11.84 8.28 -20.18
C VAL A 7 -12.31 7.58 -21.45
N ALA A 8 -12.03 8.15 -22.63
CA ALA A 8 -12.33 7.49 -23.90
C ALA A 8 -11.74 6.05 -23.93
N PRO A 9 -12.45 5.02 -24.41
CA PRO A 9 -11.97 3.64 -24.37
C PRO A 9 -10.60 3.42 -25.02
N SER A 10 -10.30 4.15 -26.10
CA SER A 10 -8.99 4.11 -26.78
C SER A 10 -7.83 4.66 -25.94
N GLN A 11 -8.12 5.35 -24.84
CA GLN A 11 -7.18 5.90 -23.87
C GLN A 11 -7.29 5.24 -22.50
N SER A 12 -8.33 4.42 -22.26
CA SER A 12 -8.58 3.80 -20.98
C SER A 12 -7.62 2.64 -20.75
N ARG A 13 -7.03 2.59 -19.56
CA ARG A 13 -6.12 1.54 -19.14
C ARG A 13 -6.82 0.61 -18.16
N LEU A 14 -6.55 -0.69 -18.29
CA LEU A 14 -6.98 -1.69 -17.32
C LEU A 14 -5.86 -1.92 -16.31
N LYS A 15 -6.14 -1.70 -15.02
CA LYS A 15 -5.24 -2.08 -13.93
C LYS A 15 -5.76 -3.36 -13.30
N PHE A 16 -5.02 -4.45 -13.46
CA PHE A 16 -5.37 -5.75 -12.89
C PHE A 16 -4.54 -5.99 -11.62
N TYR A 17 -5.22 -6.09 -10.47
CA TYR A 17 -4.59 -6.21 -9.15
C TYR A 17 -4.53 -7.66 -8.72
N VAL A 18 -3.32 -8.11 -8.39
CA VAL A 18 -3.01 -9.45 -7.91
C VAL A 18 -2.27 -9.34 -6.59
N ARG A 19 -2.60 -10.22 -5.65
CA ARG A 19 -1.87 -10.40 -4.40
C ARG A 19 -1.25 -11.79 -4.38
N THR A 20 -0.03 -11.89 -3.88
CA THR A 20 0.71 -13.14 -3.70
C THR A 20 1.17 -13.24 -2.25
N PRO A 21 1.15 -14.44 -1.63
CA PRO A 21 1.69 -14.62 -0.30
C PRO A 21 3.23 -14.52 -0.26
N HIS A 22 3.89 -14.61 -1.43
CA HIS A 22 5.35 -14.53 -1.54
C HIS A 22 5.84 -13.08 -1.47
N THR A 23 6.65 -12.79 -0.46
CA THR A 23 7.23 -11.49 -0.11
C THR A 23 8.75 -11.43 -0.28
N SER A 24 9.40 -12.53 -0.67
CA SER A 24 10.82 -12.56 -0.97
C SER A 24 11.21 -11.61 -2.10
N PHE A 25 12.46 -11.13 -2.08
CA PHE A 25 13.01 -10.29 -3.13
C PHE A 25 13.04 -11.01 -4.48
N SER A 26 13.32 -12.31 -4.47
CA SER A 26 13.27 -13.17 -5.65
C SER A 26 11.88 -13.18 -6.30
N SER A 27 10.81 -13.26 -5.51
CA SER A 27 9.43 -13.17 -5.99
C SER A 27 9.14 -11.78 -6.59
N VAL A 28 9.55 -10.71 -5.88
CA VAL A 28 9.39 -9.33 -6.37
C VAL A 28 10.10 -9.14 -7.71
N ARG A 29 11.37 -9.57 -7.85
CA ARG A 29 12.14 -9.50 -9.09
C ARG A 29 11.44 -10.27 -10.21
N ALA A 30 11.02 -11.50 -9.96
CA ALA A 30 10.36 -12.34 -10.96
C ALA A 30 9.09 -11.67 -11.48
N ILE A 31 8.28 -11.07 -10.61
CA ILE A 31 7.05 -10.38 -11.01
C ILE A 31 7.36 -9.06 -11.74
N MET A 32 8.23 -8.21 -11.19
CA MET A 32 8.55 -6.89 -11.75
C MET A 32 9.24 -6.97 -13.12
N THR A 33 9.95 -8.06 -13.40
CA THR A 33 10.56 -8.35 -14.72
C THR A 33 9.66 -9.22 -15.61
N MET A 34 8.51 -9.68 -15.11
CA MET A 34 7.70 -10.75 -15.73
C MET A 34 8.53 -11.95 -16.20
N GLY A 35 9.45 -12.42 -15.35
CA GLY A 35 10.37 -13.51 -15.67
C GLY A 35 11.32 -13.17 -16.81
N GLY A 36 11.78 -11.92 -16.90
CA GLY A 36 12.70 -11.43 -17.93
C GLY A 36 12.05 -10.92 -19.22
N LYS A 37 10.72 -10.84 -19.29
CA LYS A 37 10.02 -10.23 -20.44
C LYS A 37 10.05 -8.71 -20.42
N ILE A 38 10.21 -8.11 -19.25
CA ILE A 38 10.46 -6.68 -19.07
C ILE A 38 11.93 -6.54 -18.72
N ASP A 39 12.67 -5.81 -19.56
CA ASP A 39 14.05 -5.46 -19.28
C ASP A 39 14.10 -4.40 -18.18
N VAL A 40 14.71 -4.76 -17.06
CA VAL A 40 14.90 -3.88 -15.90
C VAL A 40 16.36 -3.99 -15.51
N ALA A 41 17.04 -2.85 -15.41
CA ALA A 41 18.46 -2.86 -15.06
C ALA A 41 18.68 -3.38 -13.64
N GLU A 42 19.77 -4.12 -13.43
CA GLU A 42 20.12 -4.66 -12.12
C GLU A 42 20.30 -3.58 -11.06
N SER A 43 20.74 -2.38 -11.44
CA SER A 43 20.79 -1.22 -10.53
C SER A 43 19.42 -0.82 -10.02
N GLN A 44 18.39 -0.87 -10.85
CA GLN A 44 17.02 -0.54 -10.48
C GLN A 44 16.41 -1.62 -9.57
N LEU A 45 16.72 -2.89 -9.83
CA LEU A 45 16.31 -4.01 -8.97
C LEU A 45 17.00 -3.95 -7.61
N SER A 46 18.30 -3.64 -7.58
CA SER A 46 19.06 -3.41 -6.35
C SER A 46 18.49 -2.22 -5.55
N ASP A 47 18.12 -1.13 -6.24
CA ASP A 47 17.46 -0.01 -5.59
C ASP A 47 16.11 -0.40 -5.00
N LEU A 48 15.30 -1.19 -5.72
CA LEU A 48 14.02 -1.70 -5.22
C LEU A 48 14.20 -2.57 -3.98
N ARG A 49 15.17 -3.49 -4.00
CA ARG A 49 15.53 -4.31 -2.84
C ARG A 49 15.85 -3.43 -1.64
N SER A 50 16.75 -2.46 -1.81
CA SER A 50 17.16 -1.58 -0.73
C SER A 50 16.02 -0.69 -0.19
N LEU A 51 15.05 -0.31 -1.03
CA LEU A 51 13.87 0.44 -0.62
C LEU A 51 12.99 -0.40 0.31
N ILE A 52 12.73 -1.65 -0.07
CA ILE A 52 11.94 -2.58 0.74
C ILE A 52 12.66 -2.85 2.07
N VAL A 53 13.98 -3.09 2.06
CA VAL A 53 14.77 -3.25 3.30
C VAL A 53 14.58 -2.05 4.21
N ALA A 54 14.76 -0.83 3.69
CA ALA A 54 14.63 0.40 4.46
C ALA A 54 13.20 0.63 4.99
N ALA A 55 12.19 0.32 4.17
CA ALA A 55 10.79 0.57 4.51
C ALA A 55 10.20 -0.49 5.45
N ALA A 56 10.61 -1.76 5.33
CA ALA A 56 10.21 -2.84 6.22
C ALA A 56 11.09 -2.95 7.48
N GLY A 57 12.18 -2.17 7.57
CA GLY A 57 13.10 -2.19 8.71
C GLY A 57 13.88 -3.50 8.82
N LEU A 58 14.28 -4.06 7.68
CA LEU A 58 15.06 -5.30 7.61
C LEU A 58 16.56 -5.00 7.71
N GLU A 59 17.34 -6.02 8.05
CA GLU A 59 18.79 -5.94 7.97
C GLU A 59 19.27 -5.84 6.52
N PRO A 60 20.38 -5.10 6.24
CA PRO A 60 20.89 -4.92 4.87
C PRO A 60 21.19 -6.22 4.12
N ASP A 61 21.61 -7.26 4.85
CA ASP A 61 21.99 -8.59 4.36
C ASP A 61 20.83 -9.61 4.36
N PHE A 62 19.58 -9.15 4.57
CA PHE A 62 18.40 -10.01 4.53
C PHE A 62 18.36 -10.86 3.23
N PRO A 63 18.23 -12.20 3.30
CA PRO A 63 18.38 -13.05 2.12
C PRO A 63 17.31 -12.80 1.05
N ASP A 64 17.71 -12.88 -0.23
CA ASP A 64 16.82 -12.59 -1.35
C ASP A 64 15.64 -13.59 -1.48
N ASP A 65 15.89 -14.86 -1.15
CA ASP A 65 14.90 -15.94 -1.22
C ASP A 65 14.06 -16.10 0.06
N ALA A 66 14.39 -15.36 1.13
CA ALA A 66 13.65 -15.43 2.38
C ALA A 66 12.35 -14.61 2.28
N GLU A 67 11.25 -15.16 2.78
CA GLU A 67 10.00 -14.42 2.91
C GLU A 67 10.13 -13.36 4.02
N VAL A 68 9.74 -12.12 3.73
CA VAL A 68 9.74 -11.04 4.71
C VAL A 68 8.73 -11.38 5.82
N PRO A 69 9.17 -11.43 7.09
CA PRO A 69 8.30 -11.83 8.20
C PRO A 69 7.26 -10.74 8.48
N LEU A 70 6.09 -11.15 8.97
CA LEU A 70 5.13 -10.20 9.51
C LEU A 70 5.74 -9.47 10.70
N ALA A 71 5.64 -8.15 10.70
CA ALA A 71 6.04 -7.33 11.84
C ALA A 71 5.11 -7.63 13.02
N PRO A 72 5.65 -7.74 14.25
CA PRO A 72 4.82 -7.95 15.43
C PRO A 72 3.77 -6.84 15.56
N GLU A 73 2.61 -7.19 16.09
CA GLU A 73 1.61 -6.17 16.42
C GLU A 73 2.15 -5.33 17.59
N PRO A 74 2.18 -3.99 17.47
CA PRO A 74 2.65 -3.15 18.54
C PRO A 74 1.77 -3.35 19.76
N ASN A 75 2.38 -3.46 20.94
CA ASN A 75 1.69 -3.56 22.21
C ASN A 75 1.18 -2.17 22.63
N SER A 76 0.36 -1.56 21.79
CA SER A 76 -0.15 -0.21 21.97
C SER A 76 -1.64 -0.24 22.29
N GLY A 77 -2.11 0.74 23.06
CA GLY A 77 -3.54 0.93 23.32
C GLY A 77 -4.36 1.34 22.09
N PHE A 78 -3.82 1.18 20.88
CA PHE A 78 -4.42 1.54 19.61
C PHE A 78 -4.52 0.30 18.73
N LYS A 79 -5.70 0.06 18.18
CA LYS A 79 -5.90 -1.00 17.19
C LYS A 79 -6.07 -0.35 15.84
N THR A 80 -5.59 -1.03 14.81
CA THR A 80 -5.95 -0.61 13.46
C THR A 80 -7.27 -1.25 13.07
N THR A 81 -8.21 -0.51 12.49
CA THR A 81 -9.56 -1.01 12.13
C THR A 81 -9.52 -2.11 11.07
N LEU A 82 -8.37 -2.26 10.40
CA LEU A 82 -8.06 -3.28 9.40
C LEU A 82 -7.11 -4.38 9.93
N ALA A 83 -6.79 -4.39 11.24
CA ALA A 83 -5.90 -5.39 11.87
C ALA A 83 -6.43 -6.83 11.72
N GLU A 84 -7.70 -6.98 11.36
CA GLU A 84 -8.38 -8.26 11.16
C GLU A 84 -8.46 -8.66 9.67
N MET A 85 -7.49 -8.28 8.83
CA MET A 85 -7.33 -8.99 7.57
C MET A 85 -6.83 -10.40 7.88
N PRO A 86 -7.56 -11.47 7.49
CA PRO A 86 -7.09 -12.83 7.69
C PRO A 86 -5.67 -12.99 7.12
N VAL A 87 -4.79 -13.74 7.81
CA VAL A 87 -3.45 -14.14 7.33
C VAL A 87 -3.41 -14.55 5.84
N PRO A 88 -4.43 -15.22 5.24
CA PRO A 88 -4.45 -15.49 3.79
C PRO A 88 -4.58 -14.25 2.88
N LEU A 89 -4.78 -13.04 3.40
CA LEU A 89 -4.67 -11.76 2.69
C LEU A 89 -3.36 -11.02 2.98
N SER A 90 -2.44 -11.62 3.74
CA SER A 90 -1.07 -11.12 3.87
C SER A 90 -0.29 -11.40 2.58
N GLY A 91 0.84 -10.71 2.41
CA GLY A 91 1.65 -10.77 1.20
C GLY A 91 1.65 -9.47 0.40
N TYR A 92 2.38 -9.52 -0.71
CA TYR A 92 2.62 -8.36 -1.56
C TYR A 92 1.56 -8.24 -2.65
N GLU A 93 1.25 -7.00 -3.00
CA GLU A 93 0.26 -6.67 -4.02
C GLU A 93 0.93 -5.99 -5.21
N TYR A 94 0.40 -6.28 -6.38
CA TYR A 94 0.87 -5.73 -7.65
C TYR A 94 -0.34 -5.33 -8.47
N TYR A 95 -0.22 -4.24 -9.22
CA TYR A 95 -1.09 -4.08 -10.38
C TYR A 95 -0.29 -4.17 -11.67
N PHE A 96 -0.94 -4.73 -12.68
CA PHE A 96 -0.51 -4.71 -14.08
C PHE A 96 -1.34 -3.65 -14.80
N ASP A 97 -0.70 -2.56 -15.21
CA ASP A 97 -1.29 -1.47 -16.00
C ASP A 97 -1.17 -1.82 -17.49
N ILE A 98 -2.30 -2.21 -18.06
CA ILE A 98 -2.46 -2.66 -19.43
C ILE A 98 -3.02 -1.48 -20.23
N ALA A 99 -2.13 -0.79 -20.93
CA ALA A 99 -2.47 0.32 -21.80
C ALA A 99 -2.80 -0.15 -23.23
N PRO A 100 -3.73 0.54 -23.94
CA PRO A 100 -4.00 0.26 -25.35
C PRO A 100 -2.71 0.32 -26.20
N GLY A 101 -2.43 -0.75 -26.96
CA GLY A 101 -1.26 -0.84 -27.83
C GLY A 101 0.06 -1.21 -27.13
N ALA A 102 0.09 -1.35 -25.81
CA ALA A 102 1.28 -1.80 -25.10
C ALA A 102 1.53 -3.31 -25.30
N VAL A 103 2.78 -3.69 -25.57
CA VAL A 103 3.19 -5.10 -25.76
C VAL A 103 3.34 -5.82 -24.41
N VAL A 104 3.80 -5.09 -23.38
CA VAL A 104 3.93 -5.56 -22.00
C VAL A 104 3.28 -4.55 -21.06
N PRO A 105 2.67 -4.99 -19.94
CA PRO A 105 2.11 -4.07 -18.96
C PRO A 105 3.21 -3.36 -18.18
N HIS A 106 2.90 -2.18 -17.65
CA HIS A 106 3.68 -1.63 -16.54
C HIS A 106 3.26 -2.28 -15.24
N ILE A 107 4.22 -2.52 -14.34
CA ILE A 107 3.95 -3.21 -13.07
C ILE A 107 4.22 -2.25 -11.92
N LYS A 108 3.22 -2.05 -11.07
CA LYS A 108 3.37 -1.31 -9.82
C LYS A 108 3.31 -2.28 -8.65
N PHE A 109 4.36 -2.26 -7.84
CA PHE A 109 4.49 -3.02 -6.61
C PHE A 109 3.90 -2.25 -5.43
N TYR A 110 3.31 -2.95 -4.47
CA TYR A 110 2.77 -2.45 -3.22
C TYR A 110 3.27 -3.30 -2.04
N LEU A 111 4.03 -2.65 -1.16
CA LEU A 111 4.44 -3.14 0.15
C LEU A 111 3.42 -2.68 1.21
N PRO A 112 2.62 -3.59 1.80
CA PRO A 112 1.69 -3.23 2.87
C PRO A 112 2.45 -3.02 4.18
N LEU A 113 2.88 -1.80 4.41
CA LEU A 113 3.71 -1.40 5.54
C LEU A 113 3.08 -1.68 6.90
N ARG A 114 1.75 -1.72 6.99
CA ARG A 114 1.04 -2.19 8.19
C ARG A 114 1.45 -3.59 8.64
N HIS A 115 1.71 -4.49 7.70
CA HIS A 115 1.99 -5.90 8.01
C HIS A 115 3.47 -6.18 8.15
N TYR A 116 4.33 -5.42 7.46
CA TYR A 116 5.75 -5.72 7.35
C TYR A 116 6.66 -4.68 7.96
N GLY A 117 6.14 -3.49 8.28
CA GLY A 117 6.93 -2.43 8.89
C GLY A 117 6.81 -2.40 10.42
N PRO A 118 7.82 -1.87 11.11
CA PRO A 118 7.89 -1.86 12.58
C PRO A 118 6.88 -0.88 13.21
N ASP A 119 7.08 0.42 13.00
CA ASP A 119 6.26 1.53 13.50
C ASP A 119 6.36 2.71 12.51
N ASP A 120 5.39 3.64 12.54
CA ASP A 120 5.33 4.69 11.52
C ASP A 120 6.53 5.66 11.59
N LEU A 121 7.16 5.84 12.77
CA LEU A 121 8.33 6.70 12.91
C LEU A 121 9.57 6.06 12.28
N THR A 122 9.85 4.80 12.60
CA THR A 122 10.98 4.05 12.06
C THR A 122 10.86 3.90 10.54
N MET A 123 9.66 3.56 10.04
CA MET A 123 9.40 3.48 8.60
C MET A 123 9.61 4.83 7.89
N ALA A 124 9.06 5.91 8.45
CA ALA A 124 9.21 7.24 7.87
C ALA A 124 10.68 7.66 7.82
N ARG A 125 11.45 7.44 8.90
CA ARG A 125 12.89 7.74 8.94
C ARG A 125 13.69 6.91 7.93
N GLY A 126 13.43 5.60 7.86
CA GLY A 126 14.08 4.71 6.90
C GLY A 126 13.82 5.16 5.46
N LEU A 127 12.56 5.45 5.13
CA LEU A 127 12.17 5.92 3.81
C LEU A 127 12.79 7.29 3.46
N THR A 128 12.78 8.25 4.38
CA THR A 128 13.34 9.59 4.12
C THR A 128 14.86 9.55 4.00
N SER A 129 15.54 8.78 4.85
CA SER A 129 16.99 8.58 4.75
C SER A 129 17.36 7.89 3.43
N TRP A 130 16.61 6.86 3.05
CA TRP A 130 16.78 6.17 1.76
C TRP A 130 16.64 7.13 0.58
N MET A 131 15.67 8.05 0.61
CA MET A 131 15.50 9.08 -0.44
C MET A 131 16.66 10.09 -0.46
N GLU A 132 17.11 10.56 0.71
CA GLU A 132 18.22 11.51 0.83
C GLU A 132 19.53 10.94 0.28
N THR A 133 19.84 9.68 0.59
CA THR A 133 21.06 8.99 0.08
C THR A 133 21.09 8.86 -1.45
N ARG A 134 19.94 9.01 -2.12
CA ARG A 134 19.78 8.97 -3.58
C ARG A 134 19.63 10.35 -4.21
N GLY A 135 19.86 11.41 -3.44
CA GLY A 135 19.69 12.79 -3.92
C GLY A 135 18.24 13.16 -4.22
N ARG A 136 17.26 12.36 -3.74
CA ARG A 136 15.83 12.59 -3.97
C ARG A 136 15.17 13.44 -2.88
N GLY A 137 15.91 13.78 -1.84
CA GLY A 137 15.52 14.76 -0.83
C GLY A 137 15.88 16.17 -1.27
N GLN A 138 14.88 17.03 -1.48
CA GLN A 138 15.12 18.47 -1.42
C GLN A 138 15.49 18.87 0.01
N TYR A 139 16.05 20.07 0.20
CA TYR A 139 16.37 20.58 1.54
C TYR A 139 15.18 20.40 2.50
N MET A 140 15.41 19.68 3.60
CA MET A 140 14.42 19.38 4.65
C MET A 140 13.25 18.47 4.24
N TYR A 141 13.35 17.70 3.15
CA TYR A 141 12.31 16.76 2.75
C TYR A 141 11.95 15.79 3.89
N GLY A 142 12.94 15.13 4.50
CA GLY A 142 12.69 14.16 5.56
C GLY A 142 11.99 14.77 6.78
N GLN A 143 12.44 15.96 7.20
CA GLN A 143 11.83 16.68 8.31
C GLN A 143 10.39 17.12 8.01
N ARG A 144 10.13 17.62 6.80
CA ARG A 144 8.78 18.03 6.38
C ARG A 144 7.83 16.83 6.28
N TYR A 145 8.33 15.71 5.78
CA TYR A 145 7.56 14.47 5.68
C TYR A 145 7.17 13.94 7.08
N LEU A 146 8.12 13.90 8.01
CA LEU A 146 7.86 13.52 9.40
C LEU A 146 6.86 14.49 10.07
N ALA A 147 7.06 15.79 9.93
CA ALA A 147 6.16 16.79 10.50
C ALA A 147 4.72 16.69 9.94
N MET A 148 4.57 16.35 8.65
CA MET A 148 3.25 16.07 8.06
C MET A 148 2.62 14.84 8.71
N LEU A 149 3.35 13.73 8.86
CA LEU A 149 2.83 12.52 9.49
C LEU A 149 2.43 12.75 10.95
N GLU A 150 3.24 13.49 11.71
CA GLU A 150 2.94 13.87 13.09
C GLU A 150 1.64 14.68 13.18
N ARG A 151 1.44 15.65 12.28
CA ARG A 151 0.21 16.47 12.21
C ARG A 151 -1.03 15.70 11.75
N MET A 152 -0.85 14.58 11.06
CA MET A 152 -1.96 13.70 10.66
C MET A 152 -2.28 12.67 11.76
N SER A 153 -1.45 12.54 12.78
CA SER A 153 -1.59 11.57 13.87
C SER A 153 -1.96 12.28 15.17
N ASP A 154 -3.18 12.81 15.24
CA ASP A 154 -3.64 13.56 16.42
C ASP A 154 -3.86 12.67 17.67
N HIS A 155 -3.99 11.36 17.47
CA HIS A 155 -4.41 10.42 18.50
C HIS A 155 -3.26 9.65 19.16
N ARG A 156 -2.02 9.68 18.62
CA ARG A 156 -0.85 9.00 19.19
C ARG A 156 0.46 9.54 18.62
N LYS A 157 1.60 9.14 19.18
CA LYS A 157 2.90 9.41 18.53
C LYS A 157 3.17 8.38 17.43
N LEU A 158 3.98 8.76 16.45
CA LEU A 158 4.36 7.89 15.34
C LEU A 158 5.13 6.63 15.78
N GLY A 159 5.91 6.73 16.86
CA GLY A 159 6.66 5.59 17.42
C GLY A 159 5.82 4.66 18.31
N ASP A 160 4.58 5.05 18.64
CA ASP A 160 3.72 4.24 19.53
C ASP A 160 2.99 3.13 18.74
N GLY A 161 3.14 3.07 17.42
CA GLY A 161 2.53 2.02 16.60
C GLY A 161 2.62 2.28 15.11
N LYS A 162 1.96 1.40 14.35
CA LYS A 162 1.89 1.43 12.89
C LYS A 162 0.46 1.63 12.42
N GLY A 163 0.30 2.08 11.17
CA GLY A 163 -1.00 2.10 10.50
C GLY A 163 -1.30 3.41 9.76
N MET A 164 -0.43 4.42 9.88
CA MET A 164 -0.50 5.63 9.06
C MET A 164 -0.19 5.30 7.61
N HIS A 165 0.83 4.48 7.35
CA HIS A 165 1.12 3.96 6.01
C HIS A 165 0.31 2.70 5.74
N ALA A 166 -0.67 2.80 4.84
CA ALA A 166 -1.37 1.62 4.35
C ALA A 166 -0.44 0.83 3.41
N TYR A 167 0.17 1.52 2.45
CA TYR A 167 1.08 0.96 1.47
C TYR A 167 2.23 1.91 1.16
N LEU A 168 3.39 1.35 0.87
CA LEU A 168 4.39 1.98 0.02
C LEU A 168 4.32 1.31 -1.34
N SER A 169 4.27 2.08 -2.40
CA SER A 169 4.22 1.51 -3.75
C SER A 169 5.27 2.11 -4.65
N CYS A 170 5.72 1.34 -5.63
CA CYS A 170 6.66 1.83 -6.61
C CYS A 170 6.51 1.19 -7.99
N ILE A 171 6.94 1.93 -9.00
CA ILE A 171 6.94 1.54 -10.41
C ILE A 171 8.24 2.00 -11.03
N PHE A 172 8.79 1.22 -11.95
CA PHE A 172 9.92 1.69 -12.76
C PHE A 172 9.39 2.66 -13.81
N ALA A 173 9.82 3.92 -13.73
CA ALA A 173 9.40 4.97 -14.65
C ALA A 173 10.63 5.80 -15.04
N LYS A 174 10.85 5.98 -16.35
CA LYS A 174 11.95 6.80 -16.89
C LYS A 174 13.35 6.41 -16.37
N GLY A 175 13.59 5.12 -16.13
CA GLY A 175 14.88 4.62 -15.63
C GLY A 175 15.06 4.72 -14.12
N GLU A 176 14.07 5.23 -13.37
CA GLU A 176 14.13 5.37 -11.92
C GLU A 176 12.93 4.71 -11.23
N LEU A 177 13.00 4.57 -9.90
CA LEU A 177 11.85 4.17 -9.08
C LEU A 177 10.95 5.38 -8.81
N ASP A 178 9.76 5.41 -9.36
CA ASP A 178 8.71 6.31 -8.90
C ASP A 178 8.03 5.71 -7.66
N ILE A 179 8.01 6.45 -6.56
CA ILE A 179 7.59 5.96 -5.23
C ILE A 179 6.37 6.74 -4.76
N THR A 180 5.34 6.04 -4.30
CA THR A 180 4.13 6.64 -3.74
C THR A 180 3.86 6.08 -2.34
N SER A 181 3.79 6.96 -1.34
CA SER A 181 3.28 6.63 -0.01
C SER A 181 1.75 6.76 0.02
N CYS A 182 1.04 5.69 0.34
CA CYS A 182 -0.40 5.71 0.57
C CYS A 182 -0.67 5.85 2.07
N ILE A 183 -1.08 7.05 2.49
CA ILE A 183 -1.32 7.40 3.90
C ILE A 183 -2.82 7.28 4.20
N ALA A 184 -3.15 6.64 5.32
CA ALA A 184 -4.52 6.38 5.77
C ALA A 184 -4.63 6.62 7.29
N PRO A 185 -4.66 7.89 7.74
CA PRO A 185 -4.51 8.25 9.15
C PRO A 185 -5.68 7.77 10.04
N GLU A 186 -6.88 7.68 9.47
CA GLU A 186 -8.11 7.28 10.18
C GLU A 186 -8.21 5.77 10.45
N LEU A 187 -7.31 4.95 9.90
CA LEU A 187 -7.35 3.51 10.09
C LEU A 187 -6.71 3.07 11.41
N CYS A 188 -6.11 3.97 12.18
CA CYS A 188 -5.60 3.72 13.52
C CYS A 188 -6.53 4.39 14.53
N VAL A 189 -7.13 3.61 15.43
CA VAL A 189 -8.10 4.10 16.41
C VAL A 189 -7.74 3.62 17.81
N PRO A 190 -8.08 4.37 18.87
CA PRO A 190 -7.92 3.89 20.23
C PRO A 190 -8.61 2.54 20.41
N ALA A 191 -7.98 1.57 21.08
CA ALA A 191 -8.56 0.25 21.31
C ALA A 191 -9.87 0.30 22.12
N ALA A 192 -10.10 1.41 22.85
CA ALA A 192 -11.32 1.69 23.60
C ALA A 192 -12.44 2.36 22.77
N SER A 193 -12.23 2.65 21.48
CA SER A 193 -13.29 3.22 20.64
C SER A 193 -14.32 2.14 20.32
N THR A 194 -15.50 2.23 20.93
CA THR A 194 -16.68 1.45 20.53
C THR A 194 -16.87 1.60 19.01
N PRO A 195 -17.03 0.51 18.24
CA PRO A 195 -17.35 0.66 16.82
C PRO A 195 -18.62 1.51 16.72
N PRO A 196 -18.69 2.49 15.81
CA PRO A 196 -19.92 3.24 15.62
C PRO A 196 -21.02 2.22 15.35
N LYS A 197 -22.07 2.23 16.19
CA LYS A 197 -23.26 1.43 15.93
C LYS A 197 -23.78 1.89 14.58
N ILE A 198 -23.55 1.09 13.54
CA ILE A 198 -24.21 1.28 12.26
C ILE A 198 -25.68 1.00 12.55
N VAL A 199 -26.44 2.04 12.85
CA VAL A 199 -27.89 2.00 12.87
C VAL A 199 -28.28 1.88 11.42
N ILE A 200 -28.44 0.65 10.94
CA ILE A 200 -29.07 0.40 9.65
C ILE A 200 -30.54 0.79 9.84
N PRO A 201 -31.03 1.90 9.26
CA PRO A 201 -32.46 2.15 9.28
C PRO A 201 -33.13 0.96 8.62
N ARG A 202 -34.08 0.34 9.32
CA ARG A 202 -34.90 -0.74 8.78
C ARG A 202 -35.41 -0.29 7.41
N ARG A 203 -34.90 -0.95 6.36
CA ARG A 203 -35.31 -0.69 4.98
C ARG A 203 -36.80 -1.02 4.90
N ALA A 204 -37.65 0.00 4.92
CA ALA A 204 -39.05 -0.17 4.61
C ALA A 204 -39.12 -0.63 3.15
N THR A 205 -39.33 -1.92 2.94
CA THR A 205 -39.68 -2.45 1.62
C THR A 205 -41.03 -1.86 1.24
N ARG A 206 -41.04 -0.78 0.46
CA ARG A 206 -42.23 -0.43 -0.32
C ARG A 206 -42.43 -1.53 -1.34
N ARG A 207 -43.38 -2.44 -1.06
CA ARG A 207 -43.87 -3.41 -2.04
C ARG A 207 -44.42 -2.62 -3.22
N ARG A 208 -43.95 -2.95 -4.41
CA ARG A 208 -44.52 -2.49 -5.68
C ARG A 208 -45.84 -3.25 -5.85
N GLY A 209 -46.94 -2.65 -5.41
CA GLY A 209 -48.24 -3.35 -5.36
C GLY A 209 -49.47 -2.48 -5.14
N ASP A 210 -49.33 -1.25 -4.63
CA ASP A 210 -50.48 -0.37 -4.42
C ASP A 210 -50.53 0.71 -5.50
N SER A 211 -51.00 0.33 -6.68
CA SER A 211 -51.64 1.25 -7.62
C SER A 211 -53.15 1.04 -7.50
N PRO A 212 -53.95 2.05 -7.11
CA PRO A 212 -55.39 1.93 -7.17
C PRO A 212 -55.83 1.87 -8.64
N ILE A 213 -56.43 0.75 -9.01
CA ILE A 213 -57.33 0.62 -10.16
C ILE A 213 -58.58 1.45 -9.81
N GLY A 214 -59.02 2.32 -10.74
CA GLY A 214 -59.90 3.47 -10.48
C GLY A 214 -61.42 3.23 -10.43
N MET A 215 -62.16 4.25 -10.91
CA MET A 215 -63.62 4.53 -10.88
C MET A 215 -63.95 5.61 -9.82
N ASP A 216 -64.54 6.78 -10.11
CA ASP A 216 -65.29 7.31 -11.27
C ASP A 216 -64.87 8.75 -11.64
#